data_AF-A0A1I0YY68-F1
#
_entry.id   AF-A0A1I0YY68-F1
#
_cell.length_a   1.000
_cell.length_b   1.000
_cell.length_c   1.000
_cell.angle_alpha   90.00
_cell.angle_beta   90.00
_cell.angle_gamma   90.00
#
_symmetry.space_group_name_H-M   'P 1'
#
loop_
_entity.id
_entity.type
_entity.pdbx_description
1 polymer ?
#
loop_
_entity_poly.entity_id
_entity_poly.type
_entity_poly.pdbx_seq_one_letter_code
_entity_poly.pdbx_strand_id
1 'polypeptide(L)'
;MNNNCGNCCNNCRGQLCASKVPIFENLNNEELLEVVKTINHKEYSKGDVIFTEGNVANTLYFVNEGNIKLYKYTKDGKEQILHVLTEGEFFGELDLIKPSKYGFNSKAIVNSKICTLTKDEMKDIIMRKPEIGIKVLETMGERVAKVENLVQNLATNDVDSRLAYLLIDLMEKYGELIEKNISIKLPLSREDMASFIGVTRETISRKLKKFEYEKLIKIIGTKNLIILDEEGLKDYI
;
A
#
# COMPACT_ATOMS: atom_id res chain seq x y z
N MET A 1 19.66 15.34 -21.72
CA MET A 1 19.53 15.30 -23.19
C MET A 1 18.77 14.02 -23.55
N ASN A 2 17.68 14.16 -24.30
CA ASN A 2 16.77 13.14 -24.87
C ASN A 2 17.00 11.66 -24.53
N ASN A 3 16.33 11.16 -23.48
CA ASN A 3 16.21 9.74 -23.18
C ASN A 3 15.00 9.16 -23.92
N ASN A 4 15.21 8.70 -25.17
CA ASN A 4 14.22 7.93 -25.92
C ASN A 4 14.11 6.52 -25.32
N CYS A 5 13.17 6.36 -24.40
CA CYS A 5 12.82 5.09 -23.77
C CYS A 5 11.55 4.56 -24.44
N GLY A 6 11.68 3.54 -25.30
CA GLY A 6 10.58 2.95 -26.08
C GLY A 6 9.50 2.22 -25.27
N ASN A 7 9.72 2.01 -23.96
CA ASN A 7 8.78 1.41 -23.02
C ASN A 7 8.31 2.39 -21.93
N CYS A 8 8.59 3.69 -22.09
CA CYS A 8 8.15 4.68 -21.13
C CYS A 8 6.66 4.95 -21.31
N CYS A 9 5.90 4.86 -20.21
CA CYS A 9 4.49 5.20 -20.18
C CYS A 9 4.28 6.57 -20.84
N ASN A 10 3.36 6.66 -21.82
CA ASN A 10 3.07 7.89 -22.57
C ASN A 10 2.65 9.09 -21.69
N ASN A 11 2.34 8.83 -20.41
CA ASN A 11 1.96 9.83 -19.41
C ASN A 11 3.00 10.05 -18.30
N CYS A 12 4.10 9.30 -18.30
CA CYS A 12 5.25 9.57 -17.46
C CYS A 12 6.11 10.60 -18.21
N ARG A 13 6.09 11.87 -17.78
CA ARG A 13 6.79 13.02 -18.40
C ARG A 13 8.33 12.87 -18.37
N GLY A 14 8.90 11.82 -18.96
CA GLY A 14 10.32 11.52 -18.93
C GLY A 14 10.88 11.13 -17.54
N GLN A 15 10.02 10.97 -16.52
CA GLN A 15 10.43 10.46 -15.21
C GLN A 15 10.33 8.93 -15.20
N LEU A 16 11.44 8.30 -14.81
CA LEU A 16 11.57 6.87 -14.71
C LEU A 16 10.68 6.41 -13.54
N CYS A 17 9.56 5.73 -13.80
CA CYS A 17 8.66 5.22 -12.76
C CYS A 17 9.38 4.44 -11.65
N ALA A 18 10.46 3.73 -12.01
CA ALA A 18 11.34 3.05 -11.07
C ALA A 18 11.96 3.98 -10.03
N SER A 19 12.23 5.26 -10.35
CA SER A 19 12.83 6.20 -9.41
C SER A 19 11.91 6.61 -8.26
N LYS A 20 10.62 6.28 -8.33
CA LYS A 20 9.65 6.51 -7.26
C LYS A 20 9.53 5.33 -6.30
N VAL A 21 10.13 4.20 -6.64
CA VAL A 21 10.08 2.99 -5.83
C VAL A 21 11.33 2.95 -4.95
N PRO A 22 11.21 2.97 -3.61
CA PRO A 22 12.35 3.04 -2.70
C PRO A 22 13.39 1.92 -2.90
N ILE A 23 12.98 0.72 -3.35
CA ILE A 23 13.94 -0.37 -3.61
C ILE A 23 14.90 -0.08 -4.78
N PHE A 24 14.61 0.93 -5.60
CA PHE A 24 15.44 1.36 -6.73
C PHE A 24 16.11 2.73 -6.50
N GLU A 25 15.95 3.33 -5.32
CA GLU A 25 16.44 4.69 -5.02
C GLU A 25 17.97 4.83 -5.15
N ASN A 26 18.71 3.76 -4.85
CA ASN A 26 20.18 3.75 -4.92
C ASN A 26 20.74 3.38 -6.30
N LEU A 27 19.89 3.21 -7.32
CA LEU A 27 20.35 2.94 -8.67
C LEU A 27 20.77 4.23 -9.36
N ASN A 28 21.92 4.20 -10.02
CA ASN A 28 22.32 5.29 -10.89
C ASN A 28 21.42 5.34 -12.15
N ASN A 29 21.52 6.42 -12.91
CA ASN A 29 20.66 6.61 -14.08
C ASN A 29 20.79 5.50 -15.13
N GLU A 30 21.97 4.91 -15.33
CA GLU A 30 22.17 3.82 -16.30
C GLU A 30 21.49 2.53 -15.83
N GLU A 31 21.65 2.18 -14.56
CA GLU A 31 21.01 1.02 -13.92
C GLU A 31 19.49 1.17 -13.90
N LEU A 32 19.00 2.36 -13.56
CA LEU A 32 17.58 2.63 -13.50
C LEU A 32 16.95 2.65 -14.91
N LEU A 33 17.71 3.04 -15.95
CA LEU A 33 17.31 2.86 -17.35
C LEU A 33 17.24 1.39 -17.75
N GLU A 34 18.11 0.52 -17.26
CA GLU A 34 18.02 -0.93 -17.51
C GLU A 34 16.78 -1.54 -16.87
N VAL A 35 16.48 -1.15 -15.63
CA VAL A 35 15.26 -1.57 -14.93
C VAL A 35 14.03 -1.09 -15.70
N VAL A 36 13.99 0.19 -16.09
CA VAL A 36 12.85 0.75 -16.85
C VAL A 36 12.65 0.13 -18.22
N LYS A 37 13.71 -0.31 -18.92
CA LYS A 37 13.57 -1.04 -20.19
C LYS A 37 12.81 -2.36 -20.02
N THR A 38 12.93 -2.97 -18.85
CA THR A 38 12.36 -4.28 -18.50
C THR A 38 10.96 -4.14 -17.88
N ILE A 39 10.65 -2.98 -17.29
CA ILE A 39 9.36 -2.70 -16.69
C ILE A 39 8.24 -2.62 -17.74
N ASN A 40 7.16 -3.34 -17.48
CA ASN A 40 5.89 -3.22 -18.20
C ASN A 40 4.94 -2.29 -17.44
N HIS A 41 4.24 -1.40 -18.15
CA HIS A 41 3.29 -0.46 -17.57
C HIS A 41 1.85 -0.93 -17.75
N LYS A 42 1.04 -0.86 -16.69
CA LYS A 42 -0.38 -1.20 -16.71
C LYS A 42 -1.18 -0.09 -16.05
N GLU A 43 -2.30 0.27 -16.66
CA GLU A 43 -3.28 1.18 -16.09
C GLU A 43 -4.50 0.39 -15.62
N TYR A 44 -5.01 0.73 -14.44
CA TYR A 44 -6.19 0.12 -13.85
C TYR A 44 -7.18 1.21 -13.45
N SER A 45 -8.43 1.05 -13.85
CA SER A 45 -9.52 1.88 -13.37
C SER A 45 -9.90 1.50 -11.94
N LYS A 46 -10.53 2.44 -11.22
CA LYS A 46 -11.13 2.14 -9.92
C LYS A 46 -12.06 0.92 -10.02
N GLY A 47 -11.81 -0.09 -9.20
CA GLY A 47 -12.60 -1.32 -9.11
C GLY A 47 -11.96 -2.51 -9.84
N ASP A 48 -10.98 -2.28 -10.71
CA ASP A 48 -10.32 -3.34 -11.47
C ASP A 48 -9.54 -4.28 -10.56
N VAL A 49 -9.67 -5.58 -10.83
CA VAL A 49 -8.92 -6.65 -10.16
C VAL A 49 -7.59 -6.84 -10.89
N ILE A 50 -6.49 -6.82 -10.13
CA ILE A 50 -5.14 -6.95 -10.69
C ILE A 50 -4.72 -8.42 -10.75
N PHE A 51 -5.03 -9.17 -9.70
CA PHE A 51 -4.93 -10.63 -9.66
C PHE A 51 -5.86 -11.20 -8.60
N THR A 52 -6.11 -12.51 -8.71
CA THR A 52 -7.02 -13.26 -7.84
C THR A 52 -6.23 -14.30 -7.05
N GLU A 53 -6.64 -14.53 -5.80
CA GLU A 53 -6.11 -15.58 -4.94
C GLU A 53 -6.13 -16.95 -5.64
N GLY A 54 -5.07 -17.72 -5.47
CA GLY A 54 -4.94 -19.07 -6.03
C GLY A 54 -4.50 -19.14 -7.49
N ASN A 55 -4.42 -18.01 -8.22
CA ASN A 55 -3.77 -17.95 -9.52
C ASN A 55 -2.25 -18.07 -9.38
N VAL A 56 -1.59 -18.58 -10.43
CA VAL A 56 -0.13 -18.66 -10.48
C VAL A 56 0.44 -17.25 -10.39
N ALA A 57 1.40 -17.07 -9.50
CA ALA A 57 2.08 -15.81 -9.32
C ALA A 57 3.43 -15.83 -10.06
N ASN A 58 3.68 -14.79 -10.84
CA ASN A 58 4.92 -14.65 -11.62
C ASN A 58 5.29 -13.19 -11.87
N THR A 59 4.63 -12.27 -11.17
CA THR A 59 4.71 -10.85 -11.45
C THR A 59 4.84 -10.10 -10.14
N LEU A 60 5.86 -9.25 -10.09
CA LEU A 60 6.05 -8.22 -9.10
C LEU A 60 5.42 -6.93 -9.63
N TYR A 61 4.71 -6.23 -8.75
CA TYR A 61 3.94 -5.04 -9.07
C TYR A 61 4.45 -3.87 -8.21
N PHE A 62 4.50 -2.68 -8.80
CA PHE A 62 4.92 -1.44 -8.15
C PHE A 62 3.88 -0.37 -8.39
N VAL A 63 3.44 0.29 -7.32
CA VAL A 63 2.47 1.38 -7.43
C VAL A 63 3.19 2.65 -7.84
N ASN A 64 3.04 3.08 -9.08
CA ASN A 64 3.59 4.35 -9.57
C ASN A 64 2.64 5.53 -9.31
N GLU A 65 1.33 5.28 -9.34
CA GLU A 65 0.29 6.25 -9.00
C GLU A 65 -0.97 5.50 -8.55
N GLY A 66 -1.69 6.04 -7.57
CA GLY A 66 -2.96 5.49 -7.09
C GLY A 66 -2.81 4.60 -5.84
N ASN A 67 -3.83 3.78 -5.60
CA ASN A 67 -3.92 2.94 -4.40
C ASN A 67 -4.52 1.58 -4.71
N ILE A 68 -3.87 0.55 -4.16
CA ILE A 68 -4.24 -0.84 -4.35
C ILE A 68 -4.58 -1.46 -3.00
N LYS A 69 -5.73 -2.13 -2.90
CA LYS A 69 -6.04 -2.95 -1.72
C LYS A 69 -5.71 -4.42 -1.97
N LEU A 70 -5.07 -5.04 -1.00
CA LEU A 70 -4.86 -6.48 -0.89
C LEU A 70 -5.90 -7.05 0.08
N TYR A 71 -6.63 -8.08 -0.31
CA TYR A 71 -7.77 -8.56 0.48
C TYR A 71 -8.02 -10.06 0.33
N LYS A 72 -8.74 -10.62 1.31
CA LYS A 72 -9.27 -11.99 1.31
C LYS A 72 -10.77 -12.00 1.51
N TYR A 73 -11.38 -13.12 1.17
CA TYR A 73 -12.73 -13.41 1.63
C TYR A 73 -12.68 -14.25 2.91
N THR A 74 -13.47 -13.86 3.90
CA THR A 74 -13.75 -14.67 5.09
C THR A 74 -14.57 -15.90 4.70
N LYS A 75 -14.71 -16.88 5.61
CA LYS A 75 -15.54 -18.08 5.38
C LYS A 75 -16.99 -17.73 5.02
N ASP A 76 -17.49 -16.60 5.51
CA ASP A 76 -18.84 -16.11 5.27
C ASP A 76 -18.94 -15.23 4.00
N GLY A 77 -17.87 -15.17 3.19
CA GLY A 77 -17.83 -14.42 1.93
C GLY A 77 -17.62 -12.91 2.08
N LYS A 78 -17.41 -12.39 3.30
CA LYS A 78 -17.11 -10.97 3.52
C LYS A 78 -15.67 -10.63 3.14
N GLU A 79 -15.47 -9.48 2.52
CA GLU A 79 -14.14 -8.96 2.19
C GLU A 79 -13.41 -8.50 3.47
N GLN A 80 -12.19 -8.99 3.68
CA GLN A 80 -11.26 -8.59 4.72
C GLN A 80 -10.03 -7.98 4.06
N ILE A 81 -9.78 -6.70 4.31
CA ILE A 81 -8.60 -6.02 3.77
C ILE A 81 -7.40 -6.39 4.64
N LEU A 82 -6.30 -6.76 3.97
CA LEU A 82 -5.03 -7.08 4.60
C LEU A 82 -4.12 -5.85 4.61
N HIS A 83 -3.98 -5.20 3.45
CA HIS A 83 -3.13 -4.03 3.28
C HIS A 83 -3.69 -3.09 2.20
N VAL A 84 -3.32 -1.82 2.32
CA VAL A 84 -3.57 -0.80 1.30
C VAL A 84 -2.22 -0.21 0.93
N LEU A 85 -1.88 -0.34 -0.35
CA LEU A 85 -0.60 0.04 -0.91
C LEU A 85 -0.69 1.42 -1.56
N THR A 86 0.32 2.25 -1.32
CA THR A 86 0.49 3.59 -1.88
C THR A 86 1.57 3.64 -2.94
N GLU A 87 1.68 4.81 -3.59
CA GLU A 87 2.82 5.15 -4.45
C GLU A 87 4.15 4.79 -3.79
N GLY A 88 5.03 4.15 -4.57
CA GLY A 88 6.33 3.66 -4.13
C GLY A 88 6.32 2.24 -3.54
N GLU A 89 5.18 1.75 -3.06
CA GLU A 89 5.10 0.39 -2.50
C GLU A 89 4.99 -0.69 -3.60
N PHE A 90 5.48 -1.89 -3.28
CA PHE A 90 5.46 -3.04 -4.18
C PHE A 90 4.72 -4.25 -3.60
N PHE A 91 4.27 -5.17 -4.45
CA PHE A 91 3.55 -6.38 -4.05
C PHE A 91 3.68 -7.51 -5.06
N GLY A 92 3.37 -8.74 -4.64
CA GLY A 92 3.55 -9.95 -5.47
C GLY A 92 4.93 -10.61 -5.28
N GLU A 93 5.62 -10.23 -4.22
CA GLU A 93 6.99 -10.61 -3.88
C GLU A 93 7.17 -12.05 -3.42
N LEU A 94 6.09 -12.68 -2.91
CA LEU A 94 6.16 -14.05 -2.36
C LEU A 94 6.71 -15.05 -3.37
N ASP A 95 6.45 -14.80 -4.66
CA ASP A 95 6.87 -15.67 -5.74
C ASP A 95 8.33 -15.47 -6.15
N LEU A 96 8.98 -14.37 -5.76
CA LEU A 96 10.41 -14.15 -6.04
C LEU A 96 11.26 -15.28 -5.46
N ILE A 97 10.90 -15.78 -4.28
CA ILE A 97 11.66 -16.78 -3.53
C ILE A 97 11.36 -18.19 -4.04
N LYS A 98 10.08 -18.56 -4.18
CA LYS A 98 9.65 -19.90 -4.63
C LYS A 98 8.44 -19.82 -5.55
N PRO A 99 8.29 -20.74 -6.52
CA PRO A 99 7.05 -20.84 -7.28
C PRO A 99 5.86 -20.96 -6.34
N SER A 100 4.84 -20.13 -6.55
CA SER A 100 3.75 -20.00 -5.62
C SER A 100 2.48 -19.54 -6.35
N LYS A 101 1.42 -19.35 -5.57
CA LYS A 101 0.14 -18.81 -6.02
C LYS A 101 -0.12 -17.55 -5.22
N TYR A 102 -0.84 -16.59 -5.80
CA TYR A 102 -1.23 -15.42 -5.05
C TYR A 102 -1.99 -15.83 -3.79
N GLY A 103 -1.47 -15.43 -2.64
CA GLY A 103 -2.04 -15.76 -1.34
C GLY A 103 -3.23 -14.87 -0.97
N PHE A 104 -3.61 -13.91 -1.80
CA PHE A 104 -4.68 -12.93 -1.58
C PHE A 104 -5.12 -12.35 -2.93
N ASN A 105 -6.21 -11.56 -2.91
CA ASN A 105 -6.71 -10.83 -4.07
C ASN A 105 -6.15 -9.41 -4.08
N SER A 106 -6.13 -8.77 -5.25
CA SER A 106 -5.69 -7.38 -5.42
C SER A 106 -6.66 -6.57 -6.26
N LYS A 107 -6.98 -5.34 -5.84
CA LYS A 107 -7.93 -4.45 -6.52
C LYS A 107 -7.51 -2.98 -6.42
N ALA A 108 -7.66 -2.23 -7.52
CA ALA A 108 -7.47 -0.79 -7.53
C ALA A 108 -8.67 -0.08 -6.85
N ILE A 109 -8.41 0.74 -5.82
CA ILE A 109 -9.47 1.50 -5.12
C ILE A 109 -9.67 2.92 -5.67
N VAL A 110 -8.71 3.37 -6.48
CA VAL A 110 -8.72 4.58 -7.32
C VAL A 110 -8.09 4.24 -8.67
N ASN A 111 -8.21 5.13 -9.66
CA ASN A 111 -7.47 4.97 -10.91
C ASN A 111 -5.97 4.91 -10.59
N SER A 112 -5.29 3.87 -11.09
CA SER A 112 -3.93 3.54 -10.66
C SER A 112 -3.04 3.19 -11.86
N LYS A 113 -1.77 3.59 -11.77
CA LYS A 113 -0.72 3.22 -12.73
C LYS A 113 0.27 2.32 -12.02
N ILE A 114 0.44 1.11 -12.57
CA ILE A 114 1.22 0.05 -11.96
C ILE A 114 2.33 -0.37 -12.91
N CYS A 115 3.55 -0.46 -12.39
CA CYS A 115 4.69 -1.03 -13.09
C CYS A 115 4.82 -2.50 -12.71
N THR A 116 5.23 -3.34 -13.67
CA THR A 116 5.30 -4.78 -13.48
C THR A 116 6.62 -5.34 -13.99
N LEU A 117 7.17 -6.28 -13.24
CA LEU A 117 8.34 -7.09 -13.58
C LEU A 117 7.99 -8.56 -13.38
N THR A 118 8.45 -9.42 -14.26
CA THR A 118 8.39 -10.86 -14.00
C THR A 118 9.39 -11.23 -12.91
N LYS A 119 9.17 -12.39 -12.30
CA LYS A 119 10.09 -12.96 -11.31
C LYS A 119 11.51 -13.09 -11.85
N ASP A 120 11.66 -13.61 -13.06
CA ASP A 120 12.97 -13.90 -13.64
C ASP A 120 13.71 -12.59 -13.95
N GLU A 121 13.01 -11.58 -14.48
CA GLU A 121 13.56 -10.24 -14.67
C GLU A 121 14.03 -9.62 -13.34
N MET A 122 13.25 -9.74 -12.27
CA MET A 122 13.65 -9.22 -10.95
C MET A 122 14.86 -9.98 -10.39
N LYS A 123 14.92 -11.30 -10.57
CA LYS A 123 16.09 -12.10 -10.16
C LYS A 123 17.34 -11.68 -10.92
N ASP A 124 17.25 -11.49 -12.23
CA ASP A 124 18.38 -11.03 -13.05
C ASP A 124 18.85 -9.64 -12.63
N ILE A 125 17.94 -8.77 -12.21
CA ILE A 125 18.26 -7.45 -11.64
C ILE A 125 19.01 -7.61 -10.31
N ILE A 126 18.50 -8.42 -9.37
CA ILE A 126 19.15 -8.65 -8.07
C ILE A 126 20.54 -9.28 -8.23
N MET A 127 20.70 -10.23 -9.17
CA MET A 127 21.99 -10.88 -9.42
C MET A 127 23.05 -9.90 -9.99
N ARG A 128 22.61 -8.90 -10.76
CA ARG A 128 23.49 -7.84 -11.27
C ARG A 128 23.75 -6.73 -10.23
N LYS A 129 22.79 -6.49 -9.33
CA LYS A 129 22.82 -5.44 -8.31
C LYS A 129 22.30 -5.97 -6.96
N PRO A 130 23.15 -6.70 -6.20
CA PRO A 130 22.76 -7.32 -4.93
C PRO A 130 22.20 -6.35 -3.89
N GLU A 131 22.57 -5.07 -3.97
CA GLU A 131 22.09 -3.98 -3.10
C GLU A 131 20.57 -3.83 -3.16
N ILE A 132 19.96 -4.08 -4.34
CA ILE A 132 18.49 -4.10 -4.51
C ILE A 132 17.89 -5.24 -3.68
N GLY A 133 18.54 -6.41 -3.67
CA GLY A 133 18.11 -7.56 -2.85
C GLY A 133 18.09 -7.25 -1.36
N ILE A 134 19.09 -6.50 -0.86
CA ILE A 134 19.15 -6.03 0.52
C ILE A 134 17.96 -5.10 0.83
N LYS A 135 17.65 -4.15 -0.06
CA LYS A 135 16.49 -3.25 0.12
C LYS A 135 15.16 -4.00 0.15
N VAL A 136 15.00 -5.01 -0.69
CA VAL A 136 13.83 -5.89 -0.65
C VAL A 136 13.73 -6.59 0.72
N LEU A 137 14.84 -7.10 1.27
CA LEU A 137 14.87 -7.72 2.59
C LEU A 137 14.52 -6.75 3.72
N GLU A 138 15.04 -5.51 3.67
CA GLU A 138 14.69 -4.46 4.63
C GLU A 138 13.18 -4.18 4.62
N THR A 139 12.57 -3.97 3.45
CA THR A 139 11.11 -3.78 3.34
C THR A 139 10.32 -5.00 3.83
N MET A 140 10.81 -6.21 3.58
CA MET A 140 10.19 -7.42 4.14
C MET A 140 10.27 -7.45 5.67
N GLY A 141 11.40 -7.06 6.26
CA GLY A 141 11.57 -6.96 7.71
C GLY A 141 10.59 -5.97 8.35
N GLU A 142 10.42 -4.79 7.73
CA GLU A 142 9.43 -3.80 8.18
C GLU A 142 8.00 -4.35 8.11
N ARG A 143 7.65 -5.09 7.04
CA ARG A 143 6.34 -5.73 6.92
C ARG A 143 6.12 -6.78 8.01
N VAL A 144 7.12 -7.60 8.31
CA VAL A 144 7.05 -8.60 9.39
C VAL A 144 6.80 -7.91 10.72
N ALA A 145 7.56 -6.87 11.05
CA ALA A 145 7.36 -6.11 12.30
C ALA A 145 5.95 -5.50 12.40
N LYS A 146 5.40 -4.97 11.29
CA LYS A 146 4.01 -4.47 11.27
C LYS A 146 2.99 -5.58 11.53
N VAL A 147 3.19 -6.78 10.97
CA VAL A 147 2.31 -7.92 11.23
C VAL A 147 2.40 -8.39 12.68
N GLU A 148 3.59 -8.42 13.27
CA GLU A 148 3.77 -8.77 14.69
C GLU A 148 3.04 -7.79 15.61
N ASN A 149 3.15 -6.48 15.36
CA ASN A 149 2.40 -5.46 16.07
C ASN A 149 0.89 -5.62 15.89
N LEU A 150 0.42 -5.92 14.67
CA LEU A 150 -0.99 -6.19 14.42
C LEU A 150 -1.49 -7.42 15.20
N VAL A 151 -0.71 -8.50 15.26
CA VAL A 151 -1.06 -9.71 16.02
C VAL A 151 -1.17 -9.39 17.52
N GLN A 152 -0.25 -8.61 18.07
CA GLN A 152 -0.31 -8.14 19.45
C GLN A 152 -1.59 -7.33 19.70
N ASN A 153 -1.93 -6.40 18.80
CA ASN A 153 -3.15 -5.57 18.91
C ASN A 153 -4.45 -6.36 18.70
N LEU A 154 -4.43 -7.43 17.89
CA LEU A 154 -5.59 -8.31 17.74
C LEU A 154 -5.81 -9.16 19.00
N ALA A 155 -4.74 -9.52 19.71
CA ALA A 155 -4.83 -10.28 20.95
C ALA A 155 -5.48 -9.48 22.10
N THR A 156 -5.39 -8.14 22.08
CA THR A 156 -6.05 -7.28 23.08
C THR A 156 -7.55 -7.10 22.82
N ASN A 157 -8.05 -7.52 21.65
CA ASN A 157 -9.44 -7.47 21.21
C ASN A 157 -10.09 -6.07 21.25
N ASP A 158 -9.29 -5.01 21.39
CA ASP A 158 -9.81 -3.64 21.43
C ASP A 158 -10.03 -3.09 20.02
N VAL A 159 -11.24 -2.62 19.76
CA VAL A 159 -11.61 -1.98 18.50
C VAL A 159 -11.05 -0.56 18.45
N ASP A 160 -10.91 0.11 19.59
CA ASP A 160 -10.40 1.49 19.65
C ASP A 160 -8.91 1.52 19.31
N SER A 161 -8.10 0.63 19.90
CA SER A 161 -6.68 0.44 19.53
C SER A 161 -6.48 0.18 18.04
N ARG A 162 -7.28 -0.71 17.44
CA ARG A 162 -7.20 -1.00 16.00
C ARG A 162 -7.58 0.19 15.13
N LEU A 163 -8.57 0.98 15.55
CA LEU A 163 -8.94 2.20 14.84
C LEU A 163 -7.84 3.26 14.94
N ALA A 164 -7.27 3.46 16.12
CA ALA A 164 -6.16 4.38 16.32
C ALA A 164 -4.96 3.99 15.45
N TYR A 165 -4.58 2.72 15.45
CA TYR A 165 -3.51 2.19 14.61
C TYR A 165 -3.78 2.44 13.11
N LEU A 166 -4.99 2.17 12.61
CA LEU A 166 -5.35 2.46 11.22
C LEU A 166 -5.24 3.96 10.91
N LEU A 167 -5.70 4.84 11.81
CA LEU A 167 -5.65 6.28 11.58
C LEU A 167 -4.22 6.81 11.55
N ILE A 168 -3.33 6.29 12.40
CA ILE A 168 -1.90 6.63 12.38
C ILE A 168 -1.23 6.12 11.11
N ASP A 169 -1.46 4.87 10.69
CA ASP A 169 -0.91 4.36 9.41
C ASP A 169 -1.41 5.18 8.20
N LEU A 170 -2.68 5.61 8.22
CA LEU A 170 -3.21 6.51 7.18
C LEU A 170 -2.62 7.93 7.27
N MET A 171 -2.31 8.41 8.48
CA MET A 171 -1.68 9.71 8.69
C MET A 171 -0.26 9.73 8.14
N GLU A 172 0.55 8.72 8.46
CA GLU A 172 1.92 8.59 7.98
C GLU A 172 1.98 8.50 6.45
N LYS A 173 1.01 7.81 5.83
CA LYS A 173 1.00 7.56 4.37
C LYS A 173 0.35 8.66 3.54
N TYR A 174 -0.69 9.32 4.05
CA TYR A 174 -1.54 10.23 3.27
C TYR A 174 -1.73 11.60 3.94
N GLY A 175 -1.06 11.84 5.08
CA GLY A 175 -1.16 13.07 5.82
C GLY A 175 -0.47 14.23 5.08
N GLU A 176 -1.20 15.32 4.93
CA GLU A 176 -0.67 16.60 4.48
C GLU A 176 -0.75 17.60 5.63
N LEU A 177 0.36 18.29 5.90
CA LEU A 177 0.37 19.33 6.94
C LEU A 177 -0.42 20.55 6.45
N ILE A 178 -1.53 20.85 7.11
CA ILE A 178 -2.35 22.04 6.86
C ILE A 178 -2.31 22.90 8.12
N GLU A 179 -1.63 24.04 8.01
CA GLU A 179 -1.37 24.98 9.11
C GLU A 179 -0.65 24.32 10.29
N LYS A 180 -1.40 23.80 11.27
CA LYS A 180 -0.90 23.14 12.49
C LYS A 180 -1.42 21.72 12.69
N ASN A 181 -2.25 21.22 11.78
CA ASN A 181 -2.85 19.88 11.89
C ASN A 181 -2.54 19.04 10.66
N ILE A 182 -2.64 17.73 10.79
CA ILE A 182 -2.44 16.81 9.67
C ILE A 182 -3.81 16.47 9.07
N SER A 183 -4.00 16.83 7.80
CA SER A 183 -5.21 16.48 7.05
C SER A 183 -4.95 15.23 6.22
N ILE A 184 -5.84 14.26 6.36
CA ILE A 184 -5.79 12.99 5.66
C ILE A 184 -6.95 12.96 4.67
N LYS A 185 -6.61 12.89 3.38
CA LYS A 185 -7.58 12.55 2.33
C LYS A 185 -7.72 11.03 2.28
N LEU A 186 -8.75 10.52 2.92
CA LEU A 186 -8.99 9.09 3.09
C LEU A 186 -9.14 8.38 1.73
N PRO A 187 -8.24 7.43 1.41
CA PRO A 187 -8.36 6.61 0.21
C PRO A 187 -9.41 5.51 0.39
N LEU A 188 -9.75 5.19 1.65
CA LEU A 188 -10.67 4.14 2.06
C LEU A 188 -12.07 4.67 2.33
N SER A 189 -13.08 3.92 1.91
CA SER A 189 -14.45 4.14 2.38
C SER A 189 -14.63 3.64 3.82
N ARG A 190 -15.75 3.99 4.45
CA ARG A 190 -16.10 3.46 5.78
C ARG A 190 -16.27 1.93 5.79
N GLU A 191 -16.70 1.36 4.66
CA GLU A 191 -16.79 -0.09 4.49
C GLU A 191 -15.38 -0.69 4.45
N ASP A 192 -14.46 -0.10 3.66
CA ASP A 192 -13.08 -0.59 3.58
C ASP A 192 -12.37 -0.52 4.94
N MET A 193 -12.57 0.57 5.71
CA MET A 193 -12.04 0.69 7.08
C MET A 193 -12.60 -0.40 8.02
N ALA A 194 -13.88 -0.73 7.87
CA ALA A 194 -14.53 -1.75 8.67
C ALA A 194 -13.97 -3.13 8.35
N SER A 195 -13.83 -3.41 7.05
CA SER A 195 -13.15 -4.60 6.53
C SER A 195 -11.67 -4.67 6.89
N PHE A 196 -10.99 -3.55 7.14
CA PHE A 196 -9.60 -3.55 7.62
C PHE A 196 -9.52 -3.93 9.11
N ILE A 197 -10.33 -3.27 9.93
CA ILE A 197 -10.33 -3.46 11.39
C ILE A 197 -11.02 -4.77 11.80
N GLY A 198 -11.86 -5.35 10.94
CA GLY A 198 -12.62 -6.58 11.21
C GLY A 198 -13.90 -6.32 12.02
N VAL A 199 -14.59 -5.21 11.74
CA VAL A 199 -15.87 -4.83 12.37
C VAL A 199 -16.91 -4.43 11.32
N THR A 200 -18.11 -4.05 11.72
CA THR A 200 -19.13 -3.55 10.78
C THR A 200 -18.94 -2.07 10.45
N ARG A 201 -19.45 -1.61 9.30
CA ARG A 201 -19.43 -0.20 8.89
C ARG A 201 -20.10 0.74 9.91
N GLU A 202 -21.18 0.30 10.54
CA GLU A 202 -21.88 1.04 11.59
C GLU A 202 -21.00 1.20 12.82
N THR A 203 -20.24 0.15 13.17
CA THR A 203 -19.29 0.18 14.29
C THR A 203 -18.15 1.16 14.03
N ILE A 204 -17.57 1.16 12.81
CA ILE A 204 -16.59 2.18 12.42
C ILE A 204 -17.16 3.58 12.52
N SER A 205 -18.35 3.79 11.97
CA SER A 205 -18.99 5.12 11.98
C SER A 205 -19.25 5.61 13.41
N ARG A 206 -19.61 4.71 14.34
CA ARG A 206 -19.78 5.01 15.77
C ARG A 206 -18.45 5.32 16.46
N LYS A 207 -17.39 4.54 16.20
CA LYS A 207 -16.08 4.74 16.83
C LYS A 207 -15.36 6.00 16.33
N LEU A 208 -15.48 6.34 15.05
CA LEU A 208 -14.97 7.60 14.53
C LEU A 208 -15.66 8.82 15.16
N LYS A 209 -16.99 8.75 15.37
CA LYS A 209 -17.70 9.81 16.11
C LYS A 209 -17.26 9.91 17.56
N LYS A 210 -16.92 8.79 18.21
CA LYS A 210 -16.32 8.78 19.55
C LYS A 210 -14.98 9.55 19.55
N PHE A 211 -14.06 9.22 18.64
CA PHE A 211 -12.76 9.91 18.53
C PHE A 211 -12.90 11.40 18.17
N GLU A 212 -13.92 11.76 17.38
CA GLU A 212 -14.24 13.16 17.10
C GLU A 212 -14.76 13.90 18.35
N TYR A 213 -15.60 13.25 19.16
CA TYR A 213 -16.09 13.80 20.43
C TYR A 213 -14.95 13.99 21.45
N GLU A 214 -14.00 13.06 21.47
CA GLU A 214 -12.78 13.13 22.29
C GLU A 214 -11.74 14.15 21.77
N LYS A 215 -12.04 14.84 20.66
CA LYS A 215 -11.15 15.82 20.01
C LYS A 215 -9.81 15.24 19.53
N LEU A 216 -9.75 13.93 19.30
CA LEU A 216 -8.58 13.28 18.69
C LEU A 216 -8.54 13.55 17.19
N ILE A 217 -9.72 13.58 16.56
CA ILE A 217 -9.89 13.81 15.12
C ILE A 217 -11.02 14.80 14.85
N LYS A 218 -11.09 15.29 13.62
CA LYS A 218 -12.23 16.04 13.07
C LYS A 218 -12.60 15.51 11.70
N ILE A 219 -13.87 15.16 11.50
CA ILE A 219 -14.34 14.61 10.23
C ILE A 219 -14.80 15.75 9.33
N ILE A 220 -14.27 15.83 8.11
CA ILE A 220 -14.67 16.82 7.11
C ILE A 220 -15.30 16.11 5.91
N GLY A 221 -16.64 16.10 5.89
CA GLY A 221 -17.41 15.41 4.87
C GLY A 221 -17.22 13.89 4.94
N THR A 222 -17.12 13.23 3.78
CA THR A 222 -17.06 11.75 3.71
C THR A 222 -15.65 11.20 3.48
N LYS A 223 -14.71 12.03 3.01
CA LYS A 223 -13.38 11.59 2.57
C LYS A 223 -12.22 12.34 3.22
N ASN A 224 -12.45 13.38 4.00
CA ASN A 224 -11.36 14.11 4.65
C ASN A 224 -11.49 13.96 6.17
N LEU A 225 -10.35 13.81 6.84
CA LEU A 225 -10.23 13.71 8.28
C LEU A 225 -9.02 14.51 8.71
N ILE A 226 -9.14 15.30 9.77
CA ILE A 226 -8.01 16.02 10.37
C ILE A 226 -7.65 15.32 11.67
N ILE A 227 -6.37 15.03 11.86
CA ILE A 227 -5.80 14.59 13.14
C ILE A 227 -5.57 15.85 13.98
N LEU A 228 -6.21 15.90 15.14
CA LEU A 228 -6.12 17.02 16.09
C LEU A 228 -5.13 16.72 17.22
N ASP A 229 -5.03 15.45 17.64
CA ASP A 229 -4.15 15.00 18.70
C ASP A 229 -3.56 13.62 18.34
N GLU A 230 -2.31 13.64 17.85
CA GLU A 230 -1.57 12.43 17.49
C GLU A 230 -1.17 11.62 18.73
N GLU A 231 -0.74 12.29 19.80
CA GLU A 231 -0.31 11.62 21.04
C GLU A 231 -1.49 10.94 21.73
N GLY A 232 -2.65 11.59 21.76
CA GLY A 232 -3.88 10.98 22.28
C GLY A 232 -4.36 9.77 21.46
N LEU A 233 -4.00 9.66 20.17
CA LEU A 233 -4.23 8.42 19.39
C LEU A 233 -3.21 7.34 19.73
N LYS A 234 -1.95 7.70 20.01
CA LYS A 234 -0.92 6.74 20.43
C LYS A 234 -1.20 6.12 21.80
N ASP A 235 -1.89 6.82 22.70
CA ASP A 235 -2.32 6.28 24.01
C ASP A 235 -3.24 5.06 23.90
N TYR A 236 -3.85 4.82 22.73
CA TYR A 236 -4.67 3.64 22.46
C TYR A 236 -3.86 2.42 21.99
N ILE A 237 -2.57 2.54 21.72
CA ILE A 237 -1.70 1.50 21.13
C ILE A 237 -0.67 1.03 22.17
#